data_AF-A0A1V6PYJ5-F1
#
_entry.id   AF-A0A1V6PYJ5-F1
#
_cell.length_a   1.000
_cell.length_b   1.000
_cell.length_c   1.000
_cell.angle_alpha   90.00
_cell.angle_beta   90.00
_cell.angle_gamma   90.00
#
_symmetry.space_group_name_H-M   'P 1'
#
loop_
_entity.id
_entity.type
_entity.pdbx_description
1 polymer ?
#
loop_
_entity_poly.entity_id
_entity_poly.type
_entity_poly.pdbx_seq_one_letter_code
_entity_poly.pdbx_strand_id
1 'polypeptide(L)'
;MGIKIGDKYSKTRYYDLVKIYHPDSSTRDITKRLPTEERLSRYRLIVNAHEILSNKQKRSAYDAYGLGWPLPSRHHGCEYTPQNPRHTYERWDDIESEHGARNEFLTYLLGNKKFICLMIVLATFAQACVILSSVAKTELEMRRRDEECRDLIFRHRDRALDLRTLVAQIERLLLKRDPSGLGLDPAEKPFYREMLPFCGN
;
A
#
# COMPACT_ATOMS: atom_id res chain seq x y z
N MET A 1 -9.79 -21.58 23.21
CA MET A 1 -10.46 -22.21 22.06
C MET A 1 -9.49 -22.99 21.17
N GLY A 2 -8.22 -22.58 21.01
CA GLY A 2 -7.20 -23.40 20.29
C GLY A 2 -7.41 -23.47 18.77
N ILE A 3 -8.11 -22.48 18.21
CA ILE A 3 -8.48 -22.40 16.79
C ILE A 3 -7.51 -21.41 16.13
N LYS A 4 -6.98 -21.74 14.94
CA LYS A 4 -6.14 -20.80 14.18
C LYS A 4 -7.01 -19.79 13.43
N ILE A 5 -6.45 -18.63 13.13
CA ILE A 5 -7.07 -17.64 12.24
C ILE A 5 -7.44 -18.33 10.92
N GLY A 6 -8.71 -18.19 10.49
CA GLY A 6 -9.25 -18.84 9.29
C GLY A 6 -9.92 -20.22 9.47
N ASP A 7 -9.65 -20.97 10.55
CA ASP A 7 -10.21 -22.33 10.72
C ASP A 7 -11.68 -22.33 11.14
N LYS A 8 -12.55 -23.20 10.61
CA LYS A 8 -13.98 -23.23 10.98
C LYS A 8 -14.21 -23.37 12.49
N TYR A 9 -15.06 -22.52 13.06
CA TYR A 9 -15.41 -22.57 14.49
C TYR A 9 -16.29 -23.80 14.79
N SER A 10 -15.93 -24.56 15.83
CA SER A 10 -16.73 -25.68 16.34
C SER A 10 -17.15 -25.43 17.78
N LYS A 11 -18.42 -25.70 18.10
CA LYS A 11 -18.97 -25.54 19.45
C LYS A 11 -18.52 -26.64 20.43
N THR A 12 -17.88 -27.71 19.97
CA THR A 12 -17.46 -28.84 20.82
C THR A 12 -16.54 -28.37 21.95
N ARG A 13 -15.48 -27.64 21.61
CA ARG A 13 -14.50 -27.13 22.60
C ARG A 13 -15.12 -26.12 23.56
N TYR A 14 -16.12 -25.36 23.10
CA TYR A 14 -16.88 -24.46 23.96
C TYR A 14 -17.64 -25.24 25.03
N TYR A 15 -18.40 -26.27 24.65
CA TYR A 15 -19.16 -27.08 25.61
C TYR A 15 -18.26 -27.78 26.63
N ASP A 16 -17.11 -28.30 26.20
CA ASP A 16 -16.12 -28.90 27.10
C ASP A 16 -15.64 -27.92 28.16
N LEU A 17 -15.32 -26.69 27.75
CA LEU A 17 -14.84 -25.62 28.63
C LEU A 17 -15.94 -25.10 29.55
N VAL A 18 -17.16 -24.94 29.05
CA VAL A 18 -18.32 -24.54 29.87
C VAL A 18 -18.57 -25.57 30.96
N LYS A 19 -18.57 -26.87 30.63
CA LYS A 19 -18.78 -27.94 31.62
C LYS A 19 -17.76 -27.91 32.76
N ILE A 20 -16.52 -27.52 32.45
CA ILE A 20 -15.44 -27.35 33.44
C ILE A 20 -15.64 -26.10 34.28
N TYR A 21 -15.90 -24.95 33.66
CA TYR A 21 -15.82 -23.66 34.35
C TYR A 21 -17.17 -23.08 34.79
N HIS A 22 -18.29 -23.78 34.56
CA HIS A 22 -19.61 -23.32 34.96
C HIS A 22 -19.69 -23.04 36.48
N PRO A 23 -20.31 -21.92 36.90
CA PRO A 23 -20.36 -21.52 38.32
C PRO A 23 -21.06 -22.54 39.22
N ASP A 24 -22.05 -23.25 38.69
CA ASP A 24 -22.83 -24.29 39.39
C ASP A 24 -22.24 -25.70 39.24
N SER A 25 -21.08 -25.85 38.59
CA SER A 25 -20.46 -27.16 38.38
C SER A 25 -19.55 -27.53 39.55
N SER A 26 -20.00 -28.48 40.36
CA SER A 26 -19.21 -29.13 41.43
C SER A 26 -18.29 -30.25 40.92
N THR A 27 -18.22 -30.45 39.59
CA THR A 27 -17.90 -31.77 39.01
C THR A 27 -16.42 -32.10 38.79
N ARG A 28 -15.43 -31.30 39.24
CA ARG A 28 -14.00 -31.64 39.03
C ARG A 28 -13.08 -31.19 40.18
N ASP A 29 -12.07 -31.99 40.52
CA ASP A 29 -11.04 -31.59 41.50
C ASP A 29 -10.22 -30.36 41.07
N ILE A 30 -10.19 -30.07 39.77
CA ILE A 30 -9.56 -28.85 39.20
C ILE A 30 -10.34 -27.60 39.63
N THR A 31 -11.67 -27.64 39.71
CA THR A 31 -12.49 -26.49 40.10
C THR A 31 -12.53 -26.27 41.60
N LYS A 32 -12.21 -27.30 42.40
CA LYS A 32 -12.02 -27.18 43.85
C LYS A 32 -10.71 -26.50 44.24
N ARG A 33 -9.69 -26.56 43.37
CA ARG A 33 -8.37 -25.92 43.58
C ARG A 33 -8.32 -24.47 43.12
N LEU A 34 -9.27 -24.03 42.29
CA LEU A 34 -9.35 -22.66 41.82
C LEU A 34 -10.29 -21.82 42.69
N PRO A 35 -9.92 -20.56 43.02
CA PRO A 35 -10.85 -19.62 43.64
C PRO A 35 -12.12 -19.42 42.79
N THR A 36 -13.26 -19.26 43.45
CA THR A 36 -14.57 -19.05 42.81
C THR A 36 -14.56 -17.87 41.83
N GLU A 37 -13.88 -16.77 42.21
CA GLU A 37 -13.72 -15.56 41.38
C GLU A 37 -12.96 -15.83 40.08
N GLU A 38 -11.87 -16.60 40.16
CA GLU A 38 -11.07 -16.92 38.98
C GLU A 38 -11.82 -17.85 38.02
N ARG A 39 -12.57 -18.81 38.56
CA ARG A 39 -13.46 -19.67 37.79
C ARG A 39 -14.52 -18.85 37.05
N LEU A 40 -15.13 -17.88 37.73
CA LEU A 40 -16.12 -16.98 37.14
C LEU A 40 -15.52 -16.11 36.03
N SER A 41 -14.32 -15.58 36.25
CA SER A 41 -13.57 -14.80 35.26
C SER A 41 -13.28 -15.63 33.99
N ARG A 42 -12.78 -16.86 34.16
CA ARG A 42 -12.51 -17.77 33.04
C ARG A 42 -13.79 -18.17 32.29
N TYR A 43 -14.87 -18.43 33.02
CA TYR A 43 -16.18 -18.71 32.43
C TYR A 43 -16.66 -17.56 31.55
N ARG A 44 -16.59 -16.31 32.05
CA ARG A 44 -16.94 -15.10 31.28
C ARG A 44 -16.11 -14.98 30.00
N LEU A 45 -14.79 -15.20 30.10
CA LEU A 45 -13.91 -15.17 28.93
C LEU A 45 -14.30 -16.22 27.88
N ILE A 46 -14.69 -17.43 28.30
CA ILE A 46 -15.12 -18.51 27.41
C ILE A 46 -16.42 -18.14 26.68
N VAL A 47 -17.38 -17.56 27.40
CA VAL A 47 -18.68 -17.11 26.83
C VAL A 47 -18.46 -15.98 25.83
N ASN A 48 -17.67 -14.96 26.19
CA ASN A 48 -17.36 -13.85 25.29
C ASN A 48 -16.62 -14.33 24.03
N ALA A 49 -15.66 -15.24 24.18
CA ALA A 49 -14.96 -15.83 23.05
C ALA A 49 -15.91 -16.65 22.16
N HIS A 50 -16.87 -17.39 22.74
CA HIS A 50 -17.88 -18.08 21.95
C HIS A 50 -18.71 -17.10 21.12
N GLU A 51 -19.12 -15.99 21.71
CA GLU A 51 -19.94 -14.99 21.05
C GLU A 51 -19.28 -14.44 19.78
N ILE A 52 -18.02 -13.98 19.89
CA ILE A 52 -17.22 -13.46 18.77
C ILE A 52 -17.05 -14.53 17.69
N LEU A 53 -16.70 -15.76 18.08
CA LEU A 53 -16.37 -16.83 17.13
C LEU A 53 -17.61 -17.50 16.50
N SER A 54 -18.79 -17.35 17.11
CA SER A 54 -20.03 -17.96 16.64
C SER A 54 -20.61 -17.28 15.41
N ASN A 55 -20.51 -15.95 15.32
CA ASN A 55 -20.99 -15.16 14.19
C ASN A 55 -19.83 -14.91 13.21
N LYS A 56 -20.01 -15.26 11.93
CA LYS A 56 -18.99 -15.10 10.89
C LYS A 56 -18.55 -13.64 10.70
N GLN A 57 -19.47 -12.68 10.85
CA GLN A 57 -19.16 -11.26 10.71
C GLN A 57 -18.36 -10.73 11.90
N LYS A 58 -18.78 -11.05 13.14
CA LYS A 58 -18.04 -10.70 14.37
C LYS A 58 -16.64 -11.32 14.34
N ARG A 59 -16.53 -12.57 13.89
CA ARG A 59 -15.25 -13.24 13.69
C ARG A 59 -14.37 -12.56 12.65
N SER A 60 -14.92 -12.19 11.49
CA SER A 60 -14.14 -11.51 10.45
C SER A 60 -13.59 -10.17 10.95
N ALA A 61 -14.40 -9.40 11.68
CA ALA A 61 -13.97 -8.16 12.32
C ALA A 61 -12.88 -8.39 13.38
N TYR A 62 -12.98 -9.47 14.16
CA TYR A 62 -11.97 -9.87 15.11
C TYR A 62 -10.66 -10.31 14.44
N ASP A 63 -10.73 -11.15 13.41
CA ASP A 63 -9.56 -11.65 12.69
C ASP A 63 -8.85 -10.52 11.93
N ALA A 64 -9.58 -9.51 11.43
CA ALA A 64 -9.02 -8.36 10.71
C ALA A 64 -8.50 -7.23 11.60
N TYR A 65 -9.21 -6.90 12.68
CA TYR A 65 -8.96 -5.70 13.49
C TYR A 65 -8.83 -5.96 15.00
N GLY A 66 -9.02 -7.20 15.45
CA GLY A 66 -9.03 -7.54 16.88
C GLY A 66 -10.27 -7.05 17.65
N LEU A 67 -11.32 -6.62 16.94
CA LEU A 67 -12.54 -6.06 17.52
C LEU A 67 -13.52 -7.16 17.96
N GLY A 68 -14.27 -6.96 19.05
CA GLY A 68 -15.29 -7.93 19.50
C GLY A 68 -15.30 -8.24 20.99
N TRP A 69 -14.24 -7.89 21.72
CA TRP A 69 -14.21 -8.11 23.17
C TRP A 69 -15.08 -7.09 23.90
N PRO A 70 -15.89 -7.50 24.90
CA PRO A 70 -16.65 -6.54 25.70
C PRO A 70 -15.68 -5.67 26.50
N LEU A 71 -15.67 -4.37 26.22
CA LEU A 71 -14.91 -3.42 27.01
C LEU A 71 -15.54 -3.28 28.40
N PRO A 72 -14.74 -3.20 29.47
CA PRO A 72 -15.27 -2.81 30.78
C PRO A 72 -15.87 -1.41 30.64
N SER A 73 -17.18 -1.29 30.81
CA SER A 73 -17.90 -0.01 30.80
C SER A 73 -17.24 0.94 31.79
N ARG A 74 -16.60 1.99 31.29
CA ARG A 74 -15.96 3.04 32.09
C ARG A 74 -16.94 4.12 32.57
N HIS A 75 -18.23 3.78 32.67
CA HIS A 75 -19.25 4.71 33.14
C HIS A 75 -19.41 4.62 34.66
N HIS A 76 -19.07 5.74 35.31
CA HIS A 76 -19.47 6.22 36.62
C HIS A 76 -20.16 5.24 37.58
N GLY A 77 -19.44 4.94 38.68
CA GLY A 77 -19.97 4.70 40.03
C GLY A 77 -21.38 4.15 40.12
N CYS A 78 -21.55 2.85 39.87
CA CYS A 78 -22.64 2.11 40.47
C CYS A 78 -22.14 0.73 40.88
N GLU A 79 -22.57 0.37 42.07
CA GLU A 79 -22.23 -0.81 42.84
C GLU A 79 -22.42 -2.10 42.03
N TYR A 80 -21.41 -2.97 42.07
CA TYR A 80 -21.35 -4.24 41.36
C TYR A 80 -22.41 -5.20 41.94
N THR A 81 -23.67 -5.03 41.55
CA THR A 81 -24.69 -6.05 41.76
C THR A 81 -24.54 -7.12 40.67
N PRO A 82 -24.64 -8.42 41.00
CA PRO A 82 -24.45 -9.49 40.03
C PRO A 82 -25.71 -9.66 39.18
N GLN A 83 -25.97 -8.71 38.27
CA GLN A 83 -27.13 -8.78 37.37
C GLN A 83 -26.72 -9.28 35.99
N ASN A 84 -27.13 -10.53 35.75
CA ASN A 84 -27.70 -11.07 34.52
C ASN A 84 -26.87 -10.90 33.21
N PRO A 85 -26.38 -11.99 32.59
CA PRO A 85 -25.71 -11.99 31.28
C PRO A 85 -26.51 -11.36 30.13
N ARG A 86 -27.82 -11.10 30.33
CA ARG A 86 -28.70 -10.45 29.35
C ARG A 86 -28.25 -9.03 28.96
N HIS A 87 -27.56 -8.30 29.84
CA HIS A 87 -27.14 -6.92 29.53
C HIS A 87 -26.02 -6.83 28.48
N THR A 88 -25.31 -7.92 28.21
CA THR A 88 -24.27 -7.95 27.15
C THR A 88 -24.88 -8.19 25.76
N TYR A 89 -26.07 -8.81 25.70
CA TYR A 89 -26.80 -9.04 24.44
C TYR A 89 -27.29 -7.73 23.80
N GLU A 90 -27.83 -6.81 24.61
CA GLU A 90 -28.40 -5.54 24.11
C GLU A 90 -27.37 -4.63 23.42
N ARG A 91 -26.10 -4.66 23.87
CA ARG A 91 -25.04 -3.80 23.31
C ARG A 91 -24.58 -4.20 21.91
N TRP A 92 -24.74 -5.47 21.51
CA TRP A 92 -24.41 -5.88 20.13
C TRP A 92 -25.57 -5.69 19.16
N ASP A 93 -26.81 -5.79 19.65
CA ASP A 93 -28.01 -5.40 18.89
C ASP A 93 -27.97 -3.91 18.53
N ASP A 94 -27.43 -3.05 19.42
CA ASP A 94 -27.22 -1.63 19.12
C ASP A 94 -26.26 -1.40 17.93
N ILE A 95 -25.17 -2.17 17.82
CA ILE A 95 -24.18 -2.03 16.73
C ILE A 95 -24.75 -2.53 15.39
N GLU A 96 -25.57 -3.59 15.41
CA GLU A 96 -26.25 -4.11 14.23
C GLU A 96 -27.40 -3.18 13.79
N SER A 97 -28.10 -2.57 14.74
CA SER A 97 -29.07 -1.49 14.52
C SER A 97 -28.42 -0.23 13.93
N GLU A 98 -27.23 0.16 14.39
CA GLU A 98 -26.51 1.33 13.87
C GLU A 98 -26.08 1.16 12.39
N HIS A 99 -25.70 -0.06 11.98
CA HIS A 99 -25.45 -0.37 10.56
C HIS A 99 -26.73 -0.35 9.72
N GLY A 100 -27.85 -0.85 10.26
CA GLY A 100 -29.17 -0.75 9.63
C GLY A 100 -29.62 0.70 9.44
N ALA A 101 -29.54 1.51 10.49
CA ALA A 101 -29.91 2.92 10.47
C ALA A 101 -29.02 3.75 9.53
N ARG A 102 -27.72 3.46 9.46
CA ARG A 102 -26.82 4.13 8.49
C ARG A 102 -27.20 3.80 7.06
N ASN A 103 -27.56 2.55 6.77
CA ASN A 103 -28.01 2.13 5.45
C ASN A 103 -29.38 2.75 5.11
N GLU A 104 -30.28 2.89 6.09
CA GLU A 104 -31.57 3.56 5.93
C GLU A 104 -31.41 5.07 5.67
N PHE A 105 -30.53 5.76 6.40
CA PHE A 105 -30.19 7.16 6.17
C PHE A 105 -29.55 7.39 4.79
N LEU A 106 -28.63 6.51 4.37
CA LEU A 106 -28.08 6.54 3.02
C LEU A 106 -29.18 6.31 1.98
N THR A 107 -30.11 5.39 2.23
CA THR A 107 -31.24 5.15 1.33
C THR A 107 -32.17 6.37 1.23
N TYR A 108 -32.37 7.11 2.33
CA TYR A 108 -33.12 8.37 2.34
C TYR A 108 -32.39 9.51 1.58
N LEU A 109 -31.08 9.64 1.78
CA LEU A 109 -30.24 10.59 1.03
C LEU A 109 -30.22 10.29 -0.47
N LEU A 110 -30.15 8.99 -0.84
CA LEU A 110 -30.25 8.53 -2.23
C LEU A 110 -31.70 8.47 -2.76
N GLY A 111 -32.73 8.73 -1.95
CA GLY A 111 -34.11 8.81 -2.42
C GLY A 111 -34.38 10.08 -3.23
N ASN A 112 -33.63 11.15 -2.94
CA ASN A 112 -33.79 12.44 -3.60
C ASN A 112 -32.99 12.48 -4.91
N LYS A 113 -33.65 12.23 -6.03
CA LYS A 113 -33.06 12.26 -7.39
C LYS A 113 -32.21 13.53 -7.65
N LYS A 114 -32.64 14.67 -7.10
CA LYS A 114 -31.91 15.96 -7.22
C LYS A 114 -30.57 15.95 -6.49
N PHE A 115 -30.51 15.34 -5.30
CA PHE A 115 -29.29 15.22 -4.52
C PHE A 115 -28.30 14.28 -5.21
N ILE A 116 -28.77 13.16 -5.77
CA ILE A 116 -27.94 12.26 -6.58
C ILE A 116 -27.35 13.00 -7.79
N CYS A 117 -28.18 13.74 -8.54
CA CYS A 117 -27.69 14.52 -9.68
C CYS A 117 -26.63 15.54 -9.25
N LEU A 118 -26.83 16.24 -8.14
CA LEU A 118 -25.85 17.18 -7.60
C LEU A 118 -24.52 16.47 -7.28
N MET A 119 -24.57 15.33 -6.59
CA MET A 119 -23.38 14.54 -6.25
C MET A 119 -22.63 14.05 -7.50
N ILE A 120 -23.36 13.61 -8.54
CA ILE A 120 -22.75 13.21 -9.82
C ILE A 120 -22.07 14.42 -10.48
N VAL A 121 -22.73 15.57 -10.52
CA VAL A 121 -22.16 16.81 -11.10
C VAL A 121 -20.90 17.24 -10.36
N LEU A 122 -20.89 17.18 -9.02
CA LEU A 122 -19.70 17.49 -8.23
C LEU A 122 -18.57 16.48 -8.47
N ALA A 123 -18.90 15.20 -8.57
CA ALA A 123 -17.92 14.15 -8.84
C ALA A 123 -17.28 14.31 -10.23
N THR A 124 -18.08 14.56 -11.27
CA THR A 124 -17.56 14.77 -12.63
C THR A 124 -16.76 16.07 -12.74
N PHE A 125 -17.19 17.13 -12.05
CA PHE A 125 -16.43 18.37 -11.96
C PHE A 125 -15.08 18.16 -11.28
N ALA A 126 -15.04 17.47 -10.13
CA ALA A 126 -13.80 17.14 -9.44
C ALA A 126 -12.87 16.28 -10.31
N GLN A 127 -13.41 15.28 -11.01
CA GLN A 127 -12.65 14.48 -11.98
C GLN A 127 -12.05 15.33 -13.09
N ALA A 128 -12.81 16.27 -13.66
CA ALA A 128 -12.32 17.20 -14.68
C ALA A 128 -11.20 18.10 -14.15
N CYS A 129 -11.34 18.63 -12.93
CA CYS A 129 -10.29 19.40 -12.27
C CYS A 129 -9.00 18.60 -12.09
N VAL A 130 -9.11 17.34 -11.65
CA VAL A 130 -7.95 16.45 -11.49
C VAL A 130 -7.28 16.20 -12.85
N ILE A 131 -8.05 15.89 -13.90
CA ILE A 131 -7.50 15.68 -15.24
C ILE A 131 -6.78 16.94 -15.72
N LEU A 132 -7.39 18.12 -15.60
CA LEU A 132 -6.76 19.37 -16.02
C LEU A 132 -5.47 19.66 -15.24
N SER A 133 -5.46 19.42 -13.93
CA SER A 133 -4.25 19.56 -13.12
C SER A 133 -3.15 18.57 -13.53
N SER A 134 -3.53 17.36 -13.93
CA SER A 134 -2.59 16.34 -14.40
C SER A 134 -1.99 16.72 -15.76
N VAL A 135 -2.80 17.25 -16.68
CA VAL A 135 -2.33 17.74 -17.98
C VAL A 135 -1.35 18.90 -17.79
N ALA A 136 -1.72 19.90 -16.98
CA ALA A 136 -0.84 21.02 -16.66
C ALA A 136 0.50 20.54 -16.06
N LYS A 137 0.46 19.54 -15.16
CA LYS A 137 1.68 18.94 -14.61
C LYS A 137 2.52 18.25 -15.69
N THR A 138 1.90 17.47 -16.58
CA THR A 138 2.63 16.82 -17.68
C THR A 138 3.22 17.81 -18.68
N GLU A 139 2.55 18.93 -18.94
CA GLU A 139 3.06 19.98 -19.82
C GLU A 139 4.31 20.63 -19.23
N LEU A 140 4.31 20.90 -17.91
CA LEU A 140 5.49 21.43 -17.22
C LEU A 140 6.66 20.44 -17.27
N GLU A 141 6.40 19.15 -17.08
CA GLU A 141 7.44 18.11 -17.19
C GLU A 141 7.97 17.98 -18.62
N MET A 142 7.11 18.11 -19.64
CA MET A 142 7.50 18.12 -21.05
C MET A 142 8.41 19.31 -21.36
N ARG A 143 8.04 20.52 -20.92
CA ARG A 143 8.87 21.72 -21.10
C ARG A 143 10.26 21.56 -20.48
N ARG A 144 10.33 20.96 -19.29
CA ARG A 144 11.61 20.67 -18.63
C ARG A 144 12.47 19.70 -19.45
N ARG A 145 11.88 18.62 -19.99
CA ARG A 145 12.63 17.68 -20.85
C ARG A 145 13.05 18.30 -22.18
N ASP A 146 12.23 19.17 -22.75
CA ASP A 146 12.56 19.87 -23.99
C ASP A 146 13.78 20.78 -23.82
N GLU A 147 13.92 21.44 -22.68
CA GLU A 147 15.12 22.22 -22.33
C GLU A 147 16.38 21.33 -22.26
N GLU A 148 16.30 20.18 -21.58
CA GLU A 148 17.42 19.23 -21.49
C GLU A 148 17.81 18.67 -22.88
N CYS A 149 16.83 18.29 -23.70
CA CYS A 149 17.06 17.83 -25.07
C CYS A 149 17.69 18.93 -25.94
N ARG A 150 17.22 20.17 -25.82
CA ARG A 150 17.74 21.31 -26.58
C ARG A 150 19.22 21.57 -26.27
N ASP A 151 19.60 21.47 -25.00
CA ASP A 151 20.99 21.63 -24.58
C ASP A 151 21.89 20.52 -25.13
N LEU A 152 21.43 19.28 -25.11
CA LEU A 152 22.16 18.17 -25.72
C LEU A 152 22.36 18.38 -27.23
N ILE A 153 21.33 18.81 -27.96
CA ILE A 153 21.42 19.10 -29.40
C ILE A 153 22.42 20.21 -29.67
N PHE A 154 22.43 21.26 -28.85
CA PHE A 154 23.39 22.35 -28.98
C PHE A 154 24.84 21.86 -28.80
N ARG A 155 25.10 21.06 -27.75
CA ARG A 155 26.41 20.44 -27.52
C ARG A 155 26.84 19.47 -28.62
N HIS A 156 25.90 18.78 -29.26
CA HIS A 156 26.20 17.94 -30.42
C HIS A 156 26.57 18.77 -31.65
N ARG A 157 25.89 19.90 -31.89
CA ARG A 157 26.24 20.83 -32.97
C ARG A 157 27.61 21.47 -32.78
N ASP A 158 27.93 21.93 -31.58
CA ASP A 158 29.23 22.54 -31.30
C ASP A 158 30.37 21.55 -31.51
N ARG A 159 30.24 20.31 -31.01
CA ARG A 159 31.23 19.25 -31.27
C ARG A 159 31.38 18.94 -32.76
N ALA A 160 30.29 18.94 -33.53
CA ALA A 160 30.36 18.70 -34.97
C ALA A 160 31.05 19.86 -35.72
N LEU A 161 30.84 21.11 -35.30
CA LEU A 161 31.52 22.28 -35.86
C LEU A 161 33.02 22.26 -35.53
N ASP A 162 33.38 21.94 -34.29
CA ASP A 162 34.78 21.84 -33.86
C ASP A 162 35.52 20.69 -34.58
N LEU A 163 34.83 19.58 -34.85
CA LEU A 163 35.39 18.51 -35.68
C LEU A 163 35.71 19.00 -37.10
N ARG A 164 34.83 19.81 -37.69
CA ARG A 164 35.02 20.36 -39.04
C ARG A 164 36.17 21.36 -39.10
N THR A 165 36.33 22.21 -38.07
CA THR A 165 37.45 23.16 -37.99
C THR A 165 38.77 22.42 -37.81
N LEU A 166 38.82 21.38 -36.97
CA LEU A 166 40.01 20.52 -36.80
C LEU A 166 40.40 19.84 -38.11
N VAL A 167 39.45 19.24 -38.82
CA VAL A 167 39.72 18.62 -40.14
C VAL A 167 40.28 19.65 -41.12
N ALA A 168 39.69 20.84 -41.19
CA ALA A 168 40.20 21.91 -42.05
C ALA A 168 41.60 22.41 -41.64
N GLN A 169 41.93 22.43 -40.35
CA GLN A 169 43.27 22.77 -39.87
C GLN A 169 44.30 21.69 -40.23
N ILE A 170 43.93 20.41 -40.08
CA ILE A 170 44.78 19.28 -40.47
C ILE A 170 45.07 19.32 -41.96
N GLU A 171 44.04 19.54 -42.79
CA GLU A 171 44.20 19.66 -44.24
C GLU A 171 45.18 20.78 -44.63
N ARG A 172 45.06 21.96 -44.01
CA ARG A 172 46.00 23.06 -44.21
C ARG A 172 47.43 22.72 -43.78
N LEU A 173 47.60 21.99 -42.67
CA LEU A 173 48.92 21.56 -42.21
C LEU A 173 49.55 20.56 -43.18
N LEU A 174 48.76 19.62 -43.71
CA LEU A 174 49.23 18.65 -44.70
C LEU A 174 49.63 19.36 -46.00
N LEU A 175 48.80 20.26 -46.53
CA LEU A 175 49.11 21.08 -47.71
C LEU A 175 50.37 21.93 -47.54
N LYS A 176 50.57 22.51 -46.35
CA LYS A 176 51.76 23.32 -46.06
C LYS A 176 53.03 22.48 -46.00
N ARG A 177 52.92 21.23 -45.54
CA ARG A 177 54.05 20.31 -45.38
C ARG A 177 54.43 19.63 -46.69
N ASP A 178 53.44 19.30 -47.51
CA ASP A 178 53.64 18.75 -48.85
C ASP A 178 52.65 19.42 -49.83
N PRO A 179 53.09 20.44 -50.59
CA PRO A 179 52.24 21.12 -51.56
C PRO A 179 51.93 20.28 -52.81
N SER A 180 52.67 19.19 -53.04
CA SER A 180 52.49 18.32 -54.20
C SER A 180 51.31 17.35 -54.03
N GLY A 181 50.91 17.07 -52.78
CA GLY A 181 49.80 16.17 -52.45
C GLY A 181 50.02 14.71 -52.87
N LEU A 182 51.20 14.37 -53.40
CA LEU A 182 51.56 13.03 -53.84
C LEU A 182 51.92 12.10 -52.68
N GLY A 183 52.12 12.66 -51.48
CA GLY A 183 52.52 11.89 -50.31
C GLY A 183 53.97 11.44 -50.45
N LEU A 184 54.24 10.16 -50.20
CA LEU A 184 55.58 9.61 -50.36
C LEU A 184 55.92 9.51 -51.85
N ASP A 185 56.90 10.27 -52.32
CA ASP A 185 57.40 10.16 -53.69
C ASP A 185 57.79 8.69 -53.95
N PRO A 186 57.37 8.05 -55.07
CA PRO A 186 57.75 6.67 -55.39
C PRO A 186 59.26 6.37 -55.26
N ALA A 187 60.12 7.38 -55.39
CA ALA A 187 61.56 7.28 -55.14
C ALA A 187 61.95 7.18 -53.65
N GLU A 188 61.17 7.77 -52.73
CA GLU A 188 61.48 7.85 -51.29
C GLU A 188 60.90 6.68 -50.48
N LYS A 189 59.91 5.98 -51.02
CA LYS A 189 59.26 4.80 -50.41
C LYS A 189 60.20 3.68 -49.94
N PRO A 190 61.25 3.28 -50.69
CA PRO A 190 62.21 2.29 -50.20
C PRO A 190 63.05 2.81 -49.02
N PHE A 191 63.40 4.10 -49.00
CA PHE A 191 64.24 4.69 -47.94
C PHE A 191 63.56 4.69 -46.57
N TYR A 192 62.28 5.08 -46.51
CA TYR A 192 61.52 5.07 -45.25
C TYR A 192 61.23 3.65 -44.74
N ARG A 193 61.08 2.68 -45.65
CA ARG A 193 60.90 1.26 -45.29
C ARG A 193 62.15 0.69 -44.60
N GLU A 194 63.32 1.19 -44.95
CA GLU A 194 64.59 0.80 -44.34
C GLU A 194 64.83 1.49 -42.98
N MET A 195 64.40 2.75 -42.83
CA MET A 195 64.57 3.51 -41.57
C MET A 195 63.56 3.19 -40.47
N LEU A 196 62.37 2.67 -40.79
CA LEU A 196 61.31 2.37 -39.82
C LEU A 196 60.89 0.89 -39.86
N PRO A 197 61.74 -0.04 -39.42
CA PRO A 197 61.48 -1.48 -39.52
C PRO A 197 60.36 -2.01 -38.60
N PHE A 198 59.73 -1.18 -37.75
CA PHE A 198 58.85 -1.65 -36.66
C PHE A 198 57.39 -1.18 -36.69
N CYS A 199 56.91 -0.48 -37.71
CA CYS A 199 55.47 -0.23 -37.90
C CYS A 199 54.91 -1.13 -39.00
N GLY A 200 54.74 -2.41 -38.66
CA GLY A 200 54.15 -3.41 -39.53
C GLY A 200 53.76 -4.65 -38.75
N ASN A 201 52.70 -4.55 -37.96
CA ASN A 201 51.75 -5.61 -37.62
C ASN A 201 50.43 -4.99 -37.18
#